data_AF-A0A933AEW3-F1
#
_entry.id   AF-A0A933AEW3-F1
#
_cell.length_a   1.000
_cell.length_b   1.000
_cell.length_c   1.000
_cell.angle_alpha   90.00
_cell.angle_beta   90.00
_cell.angle_gamma   90.00
#
_symmetry.space_group_name_H-M   'P 1'
#
loop_
_entity.id
_entity.type
_entity.pdbx_description
1 polymer ?
#
loop_
_entity_poly.entity_id
_entity_poly.type
_entity_poly.pdbx_seq_one_letter_code
_entity_poly.pdbx_strand_id
1 'polypeptide(L)'
;ASWKESGNERHVTAYDVADMKSSAPESLPVKTGDHYSSLRHKRYPLPFTLRLKEFKVEFHPGTDVAKSYESAVEIIKPDAKRDARIYMNNPLRDKDYTFYQASYDIDAMGRKYSTLAVVRNAGRILPYIACFTVFLGLTVHFLMAAFRRKRI
;
A
#
# COMPACT_ATOMS: atom_id res chain seq x y z
N ALA A 1 -9.20 -0.70 -6.50
CA ALA A 1 -9.25 0.30 -7.57
C ALA A 1 -10.03 -0.27 -8.77
N SER A 2 -11.06 0.41 -9.27
CA SER A 2 -11.86 -0.01 -10.43
C SER A 2 -12.09 1.19 -11.35
N TRP A 3 -12.07 0.92 -12.65
CA TRP A 3 -11.64 1.83 -13.71
C TRP A 3 -12.81 2.38 -14.52
N LYS A 4 -12.69 3.63 -14.98
CA LYS A 4 -13.40 4.12 -16.16
C LYS A 4 -12.37 4.77 -17.09
N GLU A 5 -12.23 4.21 -18.27
CA GLU A 5 -11.26 4.61 -19.29
C GLU A 5 -11.67 5.94 -19.94
N SER A 6 -10.71 6.87 -20.01
CA SER A 6 -10.73 8.01 -20.92
C SER A 6 -9.31 8.15 -21.49
N GLY A 7 -9.20 7.99 -22.81
CA GLY A 7 -8.13 8.50 -23.67
C GLY A 7 -6.68 8.20 -23.28
N ASN A 8 -6.04 7.26 -24.00
CA ASN A 8 -4.62 7.07 -24.39
C ASN A 8 -3.43 7.60 -23.54
N GLU A 9 -3.61 8.10 -22.32
CA GLU A 9 -2.54 8.49 -21.41
C GLU A 9 -2.78 7.79 -20.07
N ARG A 10 -1.96 6.78 -19.79
CA ARG A 10 -2.08 5.90 -18.61
C ARG A 10 -1.56 6.60 -17.34
N HIS A 11 -2.20 7.68 -16.92
CA HIS A 11 -2.01 8.29 -15.61
C HIS A 11 -2.92 7.62 -14.58
N VAL A 12 -2.34 6.86 -13.66
CA VAL A 12 -3.08 6.10 -12.65
C VAL A 12 -2.85 6.75 -11.29
N THR A 13 -3.82 7.55 -10.85
CA THR A 13 -3.84 8.07 -9.48
C THR A 13 -4.29 6.92 -8.57
N ALA A 14 -3.42 6.45 -7.69
CA ALA A 14 -3.78 5.42 -6.74
C ALA A 14 -4.69 6.01 -5.65
N TYR A 15 -5.90 5.45 -5.52
CA TYR A 15 -6.90 5.79 -4.51
C TYR A 15 -6.95 4.69 -3.44
N ASP A 16 -7.25 5.06 -2.20
CA ASP A 16 -7.44 4.14 -1.08
C ASP A 16 -8.61 3.15 -1.38
N VAL A 17 -8.52 1.91 -0.89
CA VAL A 17 -9.50 0.84 -1.17
C VAL A 17 -10.85 1.15 -0.52
N ALA A 18 -10.87 1.98 0.52
CA ALA A 18 -12.10 2.51 1.13
C ALA A 18 -12.94 3.38 0.16
N ASP A 19 -12.32 3.96 -0.88
CA ASP A 19 -13.02 4.83 -1.84
C ASP A 19 -13.77 4.06 -2.94
N MET A 20 -13.47 2.77 -3.18
CA MET A 20 -13.96 2.06 -4.38
C MET A 20 -15.44 1.71 -4.36
N LYS A 21 -16.06 1.52 -3.19
CA LYS A 21 -17.52 1.36 -3.10
C LYS A 21 -18.28 2.71 -3.22
N SER A 22 -17.58 3.84 -3.32
CA SER A 22 -18.16 5.20 -3.25
C SER A 22 -18.00 6.04 -4.53
N SER A 23 -17.71 5.40 -5.67
CA SER A 23 -17.47 6.12 -6.93
C SER A 23 -18.71 6.81 -7.51
N ALA A 24 -19.92 6.45 -7.06
CA ALA A 24 -21.10 7.28 -7.22
C ALA A 24 -21.27 8.12 -5.94
N PRO A 25 -21.55 9.44 -6.02
CA PRO A 25 -22.03 10.16 -4.85
C PRO A 25 -23.29 9.43 -4.36
N GLU A 26 -23.20 8.70 -3.24
CA GLU A 26 -24.39 8.29 -2.52
C GLU A 26 -24.91 9.53 -1.82
N SER A 27 -25.55 10.39 -2.62
CA SER A 27 -26.38 11.46 -2.12
C SER A 27 -27.56 10.80 -1.44
N LEU A 28 -27.52 10.64 -0.12
CA LEU A 28 -28.76 10.52 0.63
C LEU A 28 -29.44 11.89 0.49
N PRO A 29 -30.55 12.02 -0.26
CA PRO A 29 -31.17 13.31 -0.46
C PRO A 29 -31.84 13.71 0.86
N VAL A 30 -31.10 14.39 1.73
CA VAL A 30 -31.70 15.09 2.86
C VAL A 30 -32.27 16.39 2.29
N LYS A 31 -33.57 16.36 1.95
CA LYS A 31 -34.26 17.51 1.36
C LYS A 31 -34.50 18.55 2.45
N THR A 32 -33.76 19.65 2.41
CA THR A 32 -34.05 20.92 3.11
C THR A 32 -33.85 22.04 2.08
N GLY A 33 -34.91 22.38 1.35
CA GLY A 33 -34.87 23.36 0.25
C GLY A 33 -34.14 22.89 -1.02
N ASP A 34 -33.61 23.84 -1.79
CA ASP A 34 -32.92 23.63 -3.09
C ASP A 34 -31.42 23.27 -2.96
N HIS A 35 -30.96 22.94 -1.75
CA HIS A 35 -29.55 22.62 -1.51
C HIS A 35 -29.35 21.12 -1.32
N TYR A 36 -28.40 20.55 -2.08
CA TYR A 36 -27.91 19.19 -1.90
C TYR A 36 -26.58 19.23 -1.14
N SER A 37 -26.46 18.44 -0.07
CA SER A 37 -25.20 18.20 0.63
C SER A 37 -24.86 16.73 0.53
N SER A 38 -23.59 16.40 0.24
CA SER A 38 -23.13 15.01 0.16
C SER A 38 -21.92 14.81 1.06
N LEU A 39 -21.94 13.71 1.81
CA LEU A 39 -20.82 13.26 2.63
C LEU A 39 -19.93 12.35 1.79
N ARG A 40 -18.62 12.66 1.73
CA ARG A 40 -17.60 11.83 1.08
C ARG A 40 -16.44 11.57 2.03
N HIS A 41 -15.84 10.39 1.88
CA HIS A 41 -14.58 10.08 2.55
C HIS A 41 -13.48 11.04 2.08
N LYS A 42 -12.62 11.44 3.02
CA LYS A 42 -11.49 12.30 2.74
C LYS A 42 -10.46 11.52 1.91
N ARG A 43 -10.13 12.05 0.73
CA ARG A 43 -9.13 11.45 -0.17
C ARG A 43 -7.75 12.01 0.15
N TYR A 44 -6.76 11.13 0.21
CA TYR A 44 -5.36 11.49 0.39
C TYR A 44 -4.60 11.26 -0.92
N PRO A 45 -4.18 12.32 -1.65
CA PRO A 45 -3.39 12.14 -2.86
C PRO A 45 -2.00 11.59 -2.52
N LEU A 46 -1.50 10.70 -3.37
CA LEU A 46 -0.14 10.19 -3.27
C LEU A 46 0.84 11.15 -3.97
N PRO A 47 2.08 11.30 -3.47
CA PRO A 47 3.10 12.17 -4.06
C PRO A 47 3.76 11.59 -5.33
N PHE A 48 3.22 10.50 -5.87
CA PHE A 48 3.70 9.82 -7.08
C PHE A 48 2.57 9.03 -7.73
N THR A 49 2.77 8.66 -9.00
CA THR A 49 1.85 7.84 -9.78
C THR A 49 2.30 6.38 -9.74
N LEU A 50 1.37 5.44 -9.62
CA LEU A 50 1.64 4.00 -9.62
C LEU A 50 0.93 3.36 -10.80
N ARG A 51 1.69 2.84 -11.76
CA ARG A 51 1.17 2.22 -12.97
C ARG A 51 1.31 0.70 -12.90
N LEU A 52 0.20 -0.02 -13.03
CA LEU A 52 0.23 -1.48 -13.19
C LEU A 52 0.70 -1.81 -14.62
N LYS A 53 1.82 -2.53 -14.73
CA LYS A 53 2.36 -3.03 -16.02
C LYS A 53 1.75 -4.38 -16.36
N GLU A 54 1.76 -5.30 -15.40
CA GLU A 54 1.34 -6.68 -15.60
C GLU A 54 0.79 -7.26 -14.28
N PHE A 55 -0.22 -8.11 -14.38
CA PHE A 55 -0.72 -8.90 -13.26
C PHE A 55 -0.71 -10.38 -13.62
N LYS A 56 -0.03 -11.18 -12.80
CA LYS A 56 0.07 -12.63 -12.91
C LYS A 56 -0.61 -13.28 -11.73
N VAL A 57 -1.34 -14.36 -12.01
CA VAL A 57 -1.93 -15.23 -11.01
C VAL A 57 -1.64 -16.67 -11.44
N GLU A 58 -1.13 -17.47 -10.52
CA GLU A 58 -0.89 -18.89 -10.67
C GLU A 58 -1.92 -19.63 -9.82
N PHE A 59 -2.61 -20.60 -10.38
CA PHE A 59 -3.63 -21.39 -9.68
C PHE A 59 -3.08 -22.77 -9.30
N HIS A 60 -3.64 -23.37 -8.26
CA HIS A 60 -3.37 -24.78 -7.96
C HIS A 60 -3.95 -25.68 -9.07
N PRO A 61 -3.24 -26.75 -9.49
CA PRO A 61 -3.72 -27.63 -10.54
C PRO A 61 -5.11 -28.17 -10.23
N GLY A 62 -6.07 -27.97 -11.15
CA GLY A 62 -7.43 -28.48 -11.02
C GLY A 62 -8.34 -27.72 -10.05
N THR A 63 -7.96 -26.51 -9.61
CA THR A 63 -8.81 -25.67 -8.75
C THR A 63 -8.73 -24.20 -9.15
N ASP A 64 -9.74 -23.42 -8.81
CA ASP A 64 -9.73 -21.96 -8.95
C ASP A 64 -9.05 -21.23 -7.78
N VAL A 65 -8.31 -21.97 -6.94
CA VAL A 65 -7.58 -21.41 -5.80
C VAL A 65 -6.26 -20.83 -6.27
N ALA A 66 -6.07 -19.52 -6.09
CA ALA A 66 -4.82 -18.85 -6.39
C ALA A 66 -3.70 -19.36 -5.48
N LYS A 67 -2.66 -19.94 -6.08
CA LYS A 67 -1.41 -20.37 -5.45
C LYS A 67 -0.47 -19.18 -5.25
N SER A 68 -0.37 -18.31 -6.25
CA SER A 68 0.46 -17.12 -6.18
C SER A 68 -0.14 -15.98 -7.02
N TYR A 69 0.10 -14.75 -6.62
CA TYR A 69 -0.22 -13.58 -7.43
C TYR A 69 0.91 -12.55 -7.34
N GLU A 70 1.15 -11.87 -8.45
CA GLU A 70 2.22 -10.89 -8.63
C GLU A 70 1.72 -9.73 -9.50
N SER A 71 1.87 -8.50 -8.98
CA SER A 71 1.66 -7.25 -9.71
C SER A 71 3.01 -6.62 -10.04
N ALA A 72 3.36 -6.53 -11.32
CA ALA A 72 4.47 -5.71 -11.78
C ALA A 72 3.98 -4.26 -11.90
N VAL A 73 4.60 -3.36 -11.15
CA VAL A 73 4.20 -1.94 -11.06
C VAL A 73 5.38 -1.03 -11.38
N GLU A 74 5.09 0.13 -11.92
CA GLU A 74 6.05 1.21 -12.15
C GLU A 74 5.66 2.41 -11.30
N ILE A 75 6.61 2.86 -10.48
CA ILE A 75 6.50 4.07 -9.68
C ILE A 75 7.03 5.22 -10.53
N ILE A 76 6.19 6.19 -10.81
CA ILE A 76 6.52 7.38 -11.58
C ILE A 76 6.53 8.57 -10.62
N LYS A 77 7.74 9.08 -10.37
CA LYS A 77 8.00 10.32 -9.63
C LYS A 77 8.41 11.41 -10.64
N PRO A 78 8.33 12.70 -10.28
CA PRO A 78 8.77 13.79 -11.16
C PRO A 78 10.18 13.58 -11.72
N ASP A 79 11.08 13.05 -10.90
CA ASP A 79 12.51 12.98 -11.22
C ASP A 79 12.97 11.57 -11.66
N ALA A 80 12.15 10.54 -11.47
CA ALA A 80 12.56 9.16 -11.69
C ALA A 80 11.40 8.20 -11.94
N LYS A 81 11.65 7.18 -12.76
CA LYS A 81 10.79 6.01 -12.93
C LYS A 81 11.49 4.78 -12.36
N ARG A 82 10.75 3.97 -11.61
CA ARG A 82 11.28 2.75 -11.00
C ARG A 82 10.31 1.60 -11.14
N ASP A 83 10.81 0.47 -11.61
CA ASP A 83 10.06 -0.78 -11.63
C ASP A 83 10.13 -1.51 -10.31
N ALA A 84 9.00 -2.06 -9.90
CA ALA A 84 8.83 -2.81 -8.68
C ALA A 84 7.80 -3.93 -8.85
N ARG A 85 7.83 -4.90 -7.94
CA ARG A 85 6.91 -6.03 -7.93
C ARG A 85 6.26 -6.14 -6.55
N ILE A 86 4.97 -6.40 -6.54
CA ILE A 86 4.18 -6.67 -5.34
C ILE A 86 3.65 -8.09 -5.48
N TYR A 87 4.05 -8.98 -4.58
CA TYR A 87 3.62 -10.38 -4.59
C TYR A 87 3.37 -10.87 -3.16
N MET A 88 2.87 -12.10 -3.03
CA MET A 88 2.54 -12.68 -1.72
C MET A 88 3.71 -12.58 -0.75
N ASN A 89 3.42 -12.07 0.45
CA ASN A 89 4.38 -11.82 1.54
C ASN A 89 5.51 -10.83 1.22
N ASN A 90 5.47 -10.16 0.06
CA ASN A 90 6.46 -9.15 -0.32
C ASN A 90 5.79 -7.85 -0.79
N PRO A 91 5.32 -7.02 0.16
CA PRO A 91 4.72 -5.74 -0.16
C PRO A 91 5.79 -4.75 -0.66
N LEU A 92 5.40 -3.87 -1.58
CA LEU A 92 6.26 -2.79 -2.04
C LEU A 92 6.32 -1.69 -0.98
N ARG A 93 7.54 -1.37 -0.54
CA ARG A 93 7.81 -0.27 0.39
C ARG A 93 8.51 0.86 -0.34
N ASP A 94 7.90 2.04 -0.35
CA ASP A 94 8.50 3.26 -0.88
C ASP A 94 8.30 4.40 0.13
N LYS A 95 9.40 4.90 0.69
CA LYS A 95 9.42 5.88 1.79
C LYS A 95 8.52 5.45 2.97
N ASP A 96 7.49 6.23 3.27
CA ASP A 96 6.51 6.00 4.34
C ASP A 96 5.33 5.15 3.87
N TYR A 97 5.24 4.80 2.58
CA TYR A 97 4.12 4.06 2.03
C TYR A 97 4.47 2.58 1.86
N THR A 98 3.52 1.73 2.21
CA THR A 98 3.57 0.29 1.96
C THR A 98 2.36 -0.12 1.15
N PHE A 99 2.60 -0.77 0.03
CA PHE A 99 1.60 -1.24 -0.92
C PHE A 99 1.46 -2.75 -0.77
N TYR A 100 0.28 -3.18 -0.39
CA TYR A 100 -0.11 -4.57 -0.28
C TYR A 100 -1.02 -4.94 -1.44
N GLN A 101 -0.91 -6.17 -1.92
CA GLN A 101 -1.97 -6.73 -2.75
C GLN A 101 -3.18 -7.00 -1.86
N ALA A 102 -4.32 -6.37 -2.16
CA ALA A 102 -5.56 -6.56 -1.39
C ALA A 102 -6.53 -7.51 -2.09
N SER A 103 -6.67 -7.39 -3.41
CA SER A 103 -7.55 -8.24 -4.20
C SER A 103 -7.14 -8.19 -5.67
N TYR A 104 -7.69 -9.08 -6.47
CA TYR A 104 -7.62 -9.02 -7.92
C TYR A 104 -8.99 -9.38 -8.49
N ASP A 105 -9.27 -8.89 -9.69
CA ASP A 105 -10.51 -9.17 -10.39
C ASP A 105 -10.24 -9.38 -11.88
N ILE A 106 -11.10 -10.12 -12.55
CA ILE A 106 -11.05 -10.36 -13.99
C ILE A 106 -12.41 -9.95 -14.54
N ASP A 107 -12.43 -8.86 -15.31
CA ASP A 107 -13.65 -8.38 -15.96
C ASP A 107 -14.11 -9.34 -17.06
N ALA A 108 -15.37 -9.22 -17.49
CA ALA A 108 -15.99 -10.03 -18.52
C ALA A 108 -15.22 -10.03 -19.86
N MET A 109 -14.42 -8.99 -20.12
CA MET A 109 -13.52 -8.90 -21.28
C MET A 109 -12.15 -9.56 -21.07
N GLY A 110 -11.94 -10.30 -19.96
CA GLY A 110 -10.67 -10.94 -19.61
C GLY A 110 -9.59 -9.98 -19.08
N ARG A 111 -9.93 -8.72 -18.83
CA ARG A 111 -8.99 -7.71 -18.30
C ARG A 111 -8.72 -7.98 -16.82
N LYS A 112 -7.46 -8.14 -16.47
CA LYS A 112 -7.02 -8.39 -15.09
C LYS A 112 -6.79 -7.07 -14.36
N TYR A 113 -7.42 -6.94 -13.20
CA TYR A 113 -7.28 -5.81 -12.30
C TYR A 113 -6.64 -6.23 -11.00
N SER A 114 -5.79 -5.36 -10.48
CA SER A 114 -5.13 -5.52 -9.19
C SER A 114 -5.59 -4.38 -8.29
N THR A 115 -6.14 -4.73 -7.13
CA THR A 115 -6.46 -3.77 -6.08
C THR A 115 -5.36 -3.80 -5.04
N LEU A 116 -4.71 -2.64 -4.86
CA LEU A 116 -3.64 -2.45 -3.89
C LEU A 116 -4.17 -1.70 -2.66
N ALA A 117 -3.86 -2.19 -1.47
CA ALA A 117 -4.05 -1.46 -0.21
C ALA A 117 -2.80 -0.65 0.10
N VAL A 118 -2.99 0.59 0.54
CA VAL A 118 -1.90 1.54 0.81
C VAL A 118 -1.91 1.91 2.27
N VAL A 119 -0.77 1.75 2.94
CA VAL A 119 -0.60 2.11 4.35
C VAL A 119 0.54 3.11 4.48
N ARG A 120 0.29 4.23 5.16
CA ARG A 120 1.35 5.18 5.55
C ARG A 120 1.86 4.84 6.95
N ASN A 121 3.11 4.44 7.07
CA ASN A 121 3.75 4.10 8.34
C ASN A 121 5.08 4.85 8.53
N ALA A 122 4.97 6.10 9.01
CA ALA A 122 6.13 6.92 9.37
C ALA A 122 6.84 6.41 10.64
N GLY A 123 6.12 5.71 11.53
CA GLY A 123 6.64 5.16 12.79
C GLY A 123 7.34 3.80 12.65
N ARG A 124 7.59 3.32 11.42
CA ARG A 124 8.17 1.99 11.17
C ARG A 124 9.55 1.79 11.84
N ILE A 125 10.30 2.86 12.06
CA ILE A 125 11.63 2.82 12.71
C ILE A 125 11.56 2.69 14.23
N LEU A 126 10.41 2.95 14.86
CA LEU A 126 10.29 3.00 16.32
C LEU A 126 10.68 1.69 17.01
N PRO A 127 10.25 0.49 16.55
CA PRO A 127 10.67 -0.76 17.19
C PRO A 127 12.19 -0.96 17.15
N TYR A 128 12.84 -0.54 16.07
CA TYR A 128 14.29 -0.65 15.92
C TYR A 128 15.03 0.26 16.90
N ILE A 129 14.55 1.49 17.10
CA ILE A 129 15.11 2.41 18.10
C ILE A 129 14.94 1.84 19.51
N ALA A 130 13.78 1.27 19.84
CA ALA A 130 13.55 0.66 21.15
C ALA A 130 14.51 -0.51 21.41
N CYS A 131 14.65 -1.43 20.45
CA CYS A 131 15.61 -2.55 20.56
C CYS A 131 17.04 -2.05 20.71
N PHE A 132 17.44 -1.02 19.96
CA PHE A 132 18.76 -0.43 20.06
C PHE A 132 19.02 0.20 21.44
N THR A 133 18.05 0.93 21.99
CA THR A 133 18.14 1.51 23.34
C THR A 133 18.32 0.44 24.42
N VAL A 134 17.56 -0.65 24.34
CA VAL A 134 17.70 -1.79 25.27
C VAL A 134 19.07 -2.44 25.15
N PHE A 135 19.53 -2.68 23.92
CA PHE A 135 20.86 -3.22 23.65
C PHE A 135 21.96 -2.33 24.27
N LEU A 136 21.90 -1.02 24.03
CA LEU A 136 22.86 -0.05 24.55
C LEU A 136 22.88 -0.06 26.10
N GLY A 137 21.70 -0.05 26.73
CA GLY A 137 21.59 -0.08 28.19
C GLY A 137 22.22 -1.34 28.79
N LEU A 138 21.98 -2.49 28.16
CA LEU A 138 22.56 -3.77 28.60
C LEU A 138 24.07 -3.82 28.38
N THR A 139 24.57 -3.32 27.24
CA THR A 139 26.01 -3.20 26.98
C THR A 139 26.70 -2.35 28.04
N VAL A 140 26.15 -1.18 28.36
CA VAL A 140 26.70 -0.28 29.40
C VAL A 140 26.67 -0.96 30.77
N HIS A 141 25.58 -1.64 31.13
CA HIS A 141 25.46 -2.37 32.40
C HIS A 141 26.56 -3.43 32.55
N PHE A 142 26.74 -4.28 31.54
CA PHE A 142 27.77 -5.33 31.57
C PHE A 142 29.19 -4.76 31.57
N LEU A 143 29.45 -3.68 30.83
CA LEU A 143 30.75 -3.01 30.86
C LEU A 143 31.06 -2.46 32.26
N MET A 144 30.11 -1.77 32.89
CA MET A 144 30.28 -1.28 34.26
C MET A 144 30.52 -2.42 35.24
N ALA A 145 29.78 -3.52 35.13
CA ALA A 145 30.00 -4.72 35.96
C ALA A 145 31.40 -5.31 35.75
N ALA A 146 31.86 -5.41 34.50
CA ALA A 146 33.18 -5.93 34.16
C ALA A 146 34.32 -5.04 34.70
N PHE A 147 34.19 -3.72 34.59
CA PHE A 147 35.18 -2.77 35.14
C PHE A 147 35.21 -2.76 36.67
N ARG A 148 34.05 -2.94 37.33
CA ARG A 148 34.00 -3.10 38.80
C ARG A 148 34.69 -4.39 39.25
N ARG A 149 34.54 -5.48 38.50
CA ARG A 149 35.20 -6.77 38.81
C ARG A 149 36.71 -6.74 38.65
N LYS A 150 37.25 -5.97 37.69
CA LYS A 150 38.71 -5.81 37.51
C LYS A 150 39.39 -4.94 38.56
N ARG A 151 38.62 -4.22 39.39
CA ARG A 151 39.12 -3.31 40.43
C ARG A 151 39.17 -3.93 41.84
N ILE A 152 38.75 -5.19 41.98
CA ILE A 152 38.86 -6.02 43.20
C ILE A 152 39.92 -7.07 42.89
#